data_AF-A0A7S2USW4-F1
#
_entry.id   AF-A0A7S2USW4-F1
#
_cell.length_a   1.000
_cell.length_b   1.000
_cell.length_c   1.000
_cell.angle_alpha   90.00
_cell.angle_beta   90.00
_cell.angle_gamma   90.00
#
_symmetry.space_group_name_H-M   'P 1'
#
loop_
_entity.id
_entity.type
_entity.pdbx_description
1 polymer ?
#
loop_
_entity_poly.entity_id
_entity_poly.type
_entity_poly.pdbx_seq_one_letter_code
_entity_poly.pdbx_strand_id
1 'polypeptide(L)'
;HRSRKETMGKLPSPGSYYDPKKRPRSWLGEAQTQRVDRAKRTGTTIFGSAWSPDDEGRYLVCTNRGEVVVFDCDARDHDALFRFSPSTRTLFYVGFIRPSTSSGTRPTTLLTVSGEEGVWVYDWQSVLS
;
A
#
# COMPACT_ATOMS: atom_id res chain seq x y z
N HIS A 1 32.13 -23.20 30.18
CA HIS A 1 30.99 -22.59 29.48
C HIS A 1 31.37 -21.23 28.90
N ARG A 2 31.36 -21.07 27.58
CA ARG A 2 31.73 -19.81 26.87
C ARG A 2 30.45 -19.16 26.37
N SER A 3 30.05 -18.03 26.96
CA SER A 3 28.88 -17.26 26.56
C SER A 3 29.20 -16.48 25.28
N ARG A 4 28.48 -16.77 24.19
CA ARG A 4 28.61 -16.12 22.88
C ARG A 4 27.73 -14.86 22.91
N LYS A 5 28.33 -13.69 23.06
CA LYS A 5 27.63 -12.41 22.81
C LYS A 5 27.36 -12.33 21.31
N GLU A 6 26.15 -12.66 20.90
CA GLU A 6 25.67 -12.31 19.57
C GLU A 6 25.51 -10.79 19.52
N THR A 7 26.41 -10.14 18.79
CA THR A 7 26.21 -8.76 18.34
C THR A 7 24.93 -8.74 17.51
N MET A 8 23.84 -8.27 18.12
CA MET A 8 22.64 -7.88 17.39
C MET A 8 23.08 -6.91 16.29
N GLY A 9 23.01 -7.36 15.04
CA GLY A 9 23.15 -6.49 13.88
C GLY A 9 22.18 -5.33 14.08
N LYS A 10 22.68 -4.10 13.97
CA LYS A 10 21.85 -2.89 14.08
C LYS A 10 20.60 -3.11 13.23
N LEU A 11 19.43 -3.15 13.88
CA LEU A 11 18.15 -3.02 13.19
C LEU A 11 18.26 -1.76 12.32
N PRO A 12 17.99 -1.85 11.01
CA PRO A 12 18.08 -0.69 10.15
C PRO A 12 17.09 0.35 10.68
N SER A 13 17.56 1.59 10.85
CA SER A 13 16.77 2.65 11.45
C SER A 13 15.42 2.81 10.71
N PRO A 14 14.30 3.12 11.40
CA PRO A 14 12.95 3.13 10.82
C PRO A 14 12.72 4.02 9.57
N GLY A 15 13.73 4.79 9.14
CA GLY A 15 13.71 5.61 7.92
C GLY A 15 14.50 5.05 6.73
N SER A 16 15.02 3.82 6.81
CA SER A 16 15.88 3.23 5.76
C SER A 16 15.13 2.57 4.59
N TYR A 17 13.79 2.57 4.61
CA TYR A 17 12.98 2.10 3.48
C TYR A 17 12.89 3.11 2.32
N TYR A 18 13.47 4.30 2.48
CA TYR A 18 13.43 5.35 1.46
C TYR A 18 14.80 6.00 1.31
N ASP A 19 15.45 5.75 0.17
CA ASP A 19 16.61 6.52 -0.29
C ASP A 19 16.13 7.65 -1.22
N PRO A 20 15.97 8.88 -0.71
CA PRO A 20 15.53 10.03 -1.52
C PRO A 20 16.54 10.41 -2.61
N LYS A 21 17.76 9.85 -2.61
CA LYS A 21 18.77 10.12 -3.64
C LYS A 21 18.63 9.22 -4.87
N LYS A 22 17.79 8.18 -4.82
CA LYS A 22 17.63 7.22 -5.92
C LYS A 22 16.44 7.47 -6.86
N ARG A 23 15.48 8.34 -6.52
CA ARG A 23 14.41 8.75 -7.46
C ARG A 23 14.00 10.22 -7.22
N PRO A 24 13.66 11.00 -8.27
CA PRO A 24 13.49 12.44 -8.16
C PRO A 24 12.27 12.82 -7.34
N ARG A 25 12.37 13.95 -6.63
CA ARG A 25 11.32 14.62 -5.83
C ARG A 25 9.99 14.89 -6.57
N SER A 26 9.90 14.67 -7.88
CA SER A 26 8.70 14.90 -8.70
C SER A 26 7.61 13.84 -8.50
N TRP A 27 7.97 12.60 -8.14
CA TRP A 27 7.00 11.50 -8.17
C TRP A 27 6.00 11.54 -7.00
N LEU A 28 6.39 12.04 -5.83
CA LEU A 28 5.48 12.26 -4.71
C LEU A 28 4.47 13.38 -5.01
N GLY A 29 4.91 14.40 -5.74
CA GLY A 29 4.05 15.47 -6.25
C GLY A 29 3.10 14.97 -7.34
N GLU A 30 3.60 14.20 -8.32
CA GLU A 30 2.77 13.56 -9.35
C GLU A 30 1.77 12.58 -8.75
N ALA A 31 2.17 11.75 -7.78
CA ALA A 31 1.28 10.83 -7.08
C ALA A 31 0.22 11.59 -6.27
N GLN A 32 0.55 12.73 -5.65
CA GLN A 32 -0.45 13.58 -4.99
C GLN A 32 -1.39 14.25 -5.97
N THR A 33 -0.91 14.77 -7.10
CA THR A 33 -1.74 15.35 -8.15
C THR A 33 -2.66 14.28 -8.77
N GLN A 34 -2.14 13.08 -9.02
CA GLN A 34 -2.92 11.92 -9.47
C GLN A 34 -3.99 11.53 -8.44
N ARG A 35 -3.71 11.58 -7.13
CA ARG A 35 -4.73 11.38 -6.09
C ARG A 35 -5.86 12.39 -6.19
N VAL A 36 -5.54 13.67 -6.36
CA VAL A 36 -6.54 14.75 -6.45
C VAL A 36 -7.37 14.64 -7.72
N ASP A 37 -6.74 14.40 -8.86
CA ASP A 37 -7.44 14.25 -10.13
C ASP A 37 -8.29 12.98 -10.17
N ARG A 38 -7.87 11.91 -9.50
CA ARG A 38 -8.66 10.67 -9.41
C ARG A 38 -9.80 10.77 -8.41
N ALA A 39 -9.62 11.43 -7.27
CA ALA A 39 -10.75 11.74 -6.36
C ALA A 39 -11.85 12.53 -7.08
N LYS A 40 -11.46 13.46 -7.97
CA LYS A 40 -12.39 14.18 -8.85
C LYS A 40 -13.09 13.24 -9.85
N ARG A 41 -12.37 12.28 -10.45
CA ARG A 41 -12.94 11.35 -11.46
C ARG A 41 -13.83 10.26 -10.87
N THR A 42 -13.52 9.71 -9.70
CA THR A 42 -14.34 8.66 -9.07
C THR A 42 -15.60 9.22 -8.41
N GLY A 43 -15.67 10.54 -8.18
CA GLY A 43 -16.76 11.16 -7.43
C GLY A 43 -16.79 10.71 -5.97
N THR A 44 -15.62 10.32 -5.43
CA THR A 44 -15.46 9.81 -4.06
C THR A 44 -14.31 10.52 -3.36
N THR A 45 -14.39 10.60 -2.03
CA THR A 45 -13.28 11.12 -1.23
C THR A 45 -12.27 10.00 -0.96
N ILE A 46 -10.99 10.25 -1.21
CA ILE A 46 -9.89 9.32 -0.95
C ILE A 46 -9.25 9.64 0.42
N PHE A 47 -9.14 8.64 1.30
CA PHE A 47 -8.58 8.80 2.66
C PHE A 47 -7.16 8.26 2.78
N GLY A 48 -6.86 7.16 2.10
CA GLY A 48 -5.57 6.48 2.17
C GLY A 48 -5.10 6.03 0.80
N SER A 49 -3.79 5.80 0.69
CA SER A 49 -3.15 5.28 -0.52
C SER A 49 -1.88 4.52 -0.16
N ALA A 50 -1.60 3.43 -0.86
CA ALA A 50 -0.36 2.69 -0.71
C ALA A 50 0.11 2.12 -2.04
N TRP A 51 1.42 2.14 -2.26
CA TRP A 51 2.07 1.53 -3.43
C TRP A 51 2.32 0.05 -3.19
N SER A 52 2.04 -0.77 -4.19
CA SER A 52 2.40 -2.19 -4.13
C SER A 52 3.92 -2.29 -3.96
N PRO A 53 4.38 -3.08 -2.99
CA PRO A 53 5.80 -3.26 -2.80
C PRO A 53 6.36 -4.32 -3.77
N ASP A 54 5.50 -5.20 -4.32
CA ASP A 54 5.86 -6.30 -5.22
C ASP A 54 5.65 -5.96 -6.71
N ASP A 55 4.64 -5.15 -7.02
CA ASP A 55 4.28 -4.81 -8.40
C ASP A 55 4.67 -3.36 -8.69
N GLU A 56 5.73 -3.17 -9.46
CA GLU A 56 6.11 -1.84 -9.91
C GLU A 56 4.94 -1.18 -10.65
N GLY A 57 4.69 0.09 -10.32
CA GLY A 57 3.66 0.89 -10.96
C GLY A 57 2.23 0.67 -10.47
N ARG A 58 1.97 -0.34 -9.62
CA ARG A 58 0.64 -0.52 -9.03
C ARG A 58 0.51 0.17 -7.68
N TYR A 59 -0.66 0.75 -7.47
CA TYR A 59 -1.04 1.29 -6.18
C TYR A 59 -2.52 1.14 -5.95
N LEU A 60 -2.91 1.38 -4.70
CA LEU A 60 -4.29 1.33 -4.29
C LEU A 60 -4.65 2.53 -3.45
N VAL A 61 -5.95 2.79 -3.39
CA VAL A 61 -6.54 3.85 -2.57
C VAL A 61 -7.75 3.30 -1.83
N CYS A 62 -8.10 3.94 -0.71
CA CYS A 62 -9.34 3.65 0.00
C CYS A 62 -10.27 4.87 0.03
N THR A 63 -11.58 4.63 0.00
CA THR A 63 -12.60 5.67 -0.22
C THR A 63 -13.61 5.79 0.94
N ASN A 64 -14.40 6.88 0.93
CA ASN A 64 -15.58 7.04 1.80
C ASN A 64 -16.70 6.03 1.55
N ARG A 65 -16.63 5.22 0.49
CA ARG A 65 -17.64 4.20 0.20
C ARG A 65 -17.28 2.82 0.72
N GLY A 66 -16.15 2.71 1.43
CA GLY A 66 -15.65 1.43 1.90
C GLY A 66 -14.94 0.60 0.86
N GLU A 67 -14.57 1.23 -0.26
CA GLU A 67 -13.94 0.58 -1.39
C GLU A 67 -12.42 0.68 -1.31
N VAL A 68 -11.75 -0.38 -1.74
CA VAL A 68 -10.37 -0.35 -2.18
C VAL A 68 -10.38 -0.39 -3.71
N VAL A 69 -9.67 0.57 -4.31
CA VAL A 69 -9.55 0.68 -5.77
C VAL A 69 -8.08 0.51 -6.13
N VAL A 70 -7.80 -0.40 -7.06
CA VAL A 70 -6.45 -0.71 -7.52
C VAL A 70 -6.22 -0.10 -8.89
N PHE A 71 -5.03 0.46 -9.06
CA PHE A 71 -4.64 1.19 -10.24
C PHE A 71 -3.26 0.77 -10.73
N ASP A 72 -3.06 0.96 -12.02
CA ASP A 72 -1.77 0.92 -12.69
C ASP A 72 -1.38 2.34 -13.10
N CYS A 73 -0.15 2.76 -12.82
CA CYS A 73 0.36 4.05 -13.27
C CYS A 73 0.75 4.04 -14.75
N ASP A 74 1.07 2.87 -15.30
CA ASP A 74 1.56 2.70 -16.68
C ASP A 74 0.39 2.45 -17.65
N ALA A 75 -0.81 2.13 -17.13
CA ALA A 75 -2.02 2.07 -17.94
C ALA A 75 -2.35 3.46 -18.51
N ARG A 76 -2.38 3.55 -19.85
CA ARG A 76 -2.61 4.79 -20.61
C ARG A 76 -3.93 5.49 -20.25
N ASP A 77 -4.96 4.70 -20.00
CA ASP A 77 -6.30 5.24 -19.70
C ASP A 77 -6.48 5.53 -18.20
N HIS A 78 -5.51 5.13 -17.37
CA HIS A 78 -5.49 5.34 -15.92
C HIS A 78 -6.76 4.87 -15.20
N ASP A 79 -7.52 3.97 -15.82
CA ASP A 79 -8.69 3.35 -15.23
C ASP A 79 -8.31 2.42 -14.09
N ALA A 80 -9.28 2.17 -13.21
CA ALA A 80 -9.10 1.20 -12.15
C ALA A 80 -8.96 -0.20 -12.77
N LEU A 81 -7.93 -0.93 -12.36
CA LEU A 81 -7.77 -2.34 -12.72
C LEU A 81 -8.93 -3.14 -12.14
N PHE A 82 -9.25 -2.91 -10.87
CA PHE A 82 -10.41 -3.49 -10.21
C PHE A 82 -10.74 -2.73 -8.92
N ARG A 83 -11.90 -3.06 -8.35
CA ARG A 83 -12.43 -2.50 -7.12
C ARG A 83 -13.03 -3.62 -6.27
N PHE A 84 -12.86 -3.53 -4.96
CA PHE A 84 -13.57 -4.40 -4.02
C PHE A 84 -13.95 -3.62 -2.76
N SER A 85 -14.99 -4.07 -2.06
CA SER A 85 -15.55 -3.36 -0.90
C SER A 85 -15.40 -4.21 0.35
N PRO A 86 -14.29 -4.08 1.10
CA PRO A 86 -14.15 -4.75 2.40
C PRO A 86 -15.17 -4.25 3.44
N SER A 87 -15.67 -3.02 3.28
CA SER A 87 -16.53 -2.33 4.24
C SER A 87 -17.74 -1.71 3.53
N THR A 88 -18.85 -1.59 4.24
CA THR A 88 -19.99 -0.74 3.79
C THR A 88 -19.85 0.72 4.24
N ARG A 89 -18.81 1.01 5.03
CA ARG A 89 -18.51 2.30 5.64
C ARG A 89 -17.18 2.84 5.14
N THR A 90 -16.89 4.11 5.44
CA THR A 90 -15.62 4.74 5.08
C THR A 90 -14.41 3.92 5.53
N LEU A 91 -13.51 3.64 4.59
CA LEU A 91 -12.17 3.17 4.91
C LEU A 91 -11.26 4.37 5.13
N PHE A 92 -10.55 4.39 6.25
CA PHE A 92 -9.63 5.46 6.61
C PHE A 92 -8.18 5.13 6.27
N TYR A 93 -7.85 3.83 6.21
CA TYR A 93 -6.49 3.40 5.98
C TYR A 93 -6.45 2.20 5.04
N VAL A 94 -5.39 2.19 4.23
CA VAL A 94 -4.98 1.03 3.45
C VAL A 94 -3.45 0.99 3.38
N GLY A 95 -2.87 -0.20 3.48
CA GLY A 95 -1.42 -0.36 3.50
C GLY A 95 -0.97 -1.79 3.28
N PHE A 96 0.31 -1.94 2.93
CA PHE A 96 0.93 -3.25 2.74
C PHE A 96 1.81 -3.61 3.94
N ILE A 97 1.75 -4.87 4.34
CA ILE A 97 2.62 -5.46 5.34
C ILE A 97 3.45 -6.54 4.64
N ARG A 98 4.76 -6.34 4.60
CA ARG A 98 5.72 -7.35 4.14
C ARG A 98 6.34 -8.04 5.35
N PRO A 99 6.17 -9.37 5.51
CA PRO A 99 6.85 -10.10 6.56
C PRO A 99 8.37 -10.12 6.31
N SER A 100 9.17 -9.60 7.24
CA SER A 100 10.62 -9.70 7.17
C SER A 100 11.06 -11.07 7.70
N THR A 101 11.22 -12.07 6.85
CA THR A 101 11.86 -13.33 7.26
C THR A 101 12.90 -13.81 6.26
N SER A 102 14.02 -14.27 6.79
CA SER A 102 15.23 -14.72 6.09
C SER A 102 15.07 -16.01 5.27
N SER A 103 13.91 -16.67 5.29
CA SER A 103 13.74 -18.02 4.75
C SER A 103 12.66 -18.17 3.68
N GLY A 104 12.22 -17.09 3.03
CA GLY A 104 11.36 -17.16 1.85
C GLY A 104 10.49 -15.93 1.63
N THR A 105 10.06 -15.71 0.39
CA THR A 105 9.06 -14.71 -0.01
C THR A 105 7.71 -15.13 0.54
N ARG A 106 7.32 -14.58 1.69
CA ARG A 106 5.92 -14.63 2.13
C ARG A 106 5.06 -13.72 1.25
N PRO A 107 3.79 -14.08 1.01
CA PRO A 107 2.89 -13.23 0.25
C PRO A 107 2.74 -11.86 0.94
N THR A 108 2.78 -10.79 0.14
CA THR A 108 2.49 -9.45 0.62
C THR A 108 1.06 -9.41 1.16
N THR A 109 0.92 -8.85 2.35
CA THR A 109 -0.37 -8.75 3.02
C THR A 109 -0.93 -7.35 2.82
N LEU A 110 -2.19 -7.24 2.45
CA LEU A 110 -2.93 -5.98 2.39
C LEU A 110 -3.75 -5.80 3.67
N LEU A 111 -3.62 -4.63 4.29
CA LEU A 111 -4.36 -4.20 5.47
C LEU A 111 -5.34 -3.08 5.09
N THR A 112 -6.59 -3.19 5.49
CA THR A 112 -7.60 -2.12 5.38
C THR A 112 -8.23 -1.85 6.74
N VAL A 113 -8.58 -0.59 7.00
CA VAL A 113 -9.20 -0.19 8.28
C VAL A 113 -10.40 0.71 8.06
N SER A 114 -11.53 0.31 8.64
CA SER A 114 -12.74 1.10 8.84
C SER A 114 -12.84 1.49 10.31
N GLY A 115 -13.26 2.73 10.58
CA GLY A 115 -13.40 3.21 11.96
C GLY A 115 -14.54 2.53 12.73
N GLU A 116 -15.54 2.01 12.01
CA GLU A 116 -16.75 1.44 12.59
C GLU A 116 -16.79 -0.09 12.49
N GLU A 117 -16.29 -0.64 11.39
CA GLU A 117 -16.44 -2.07 11.07
C GLU A 117 -15.16 -2.87 11.33
N GLY A 118 -14.04 -2.20 11.63
CA GLY A 118 -12.80 -2.84 12.06
C GLY A 118 -11.73 -2.97 10.98
N VAL A 119 -10.98 -4.07 11.03
CA VAL A 119 -9.76 -4.28 10.26
C VAL A 119 -9.87 -5.56 9.44
N TRP A 120 -9.50 -5.49 8.16
CA TRP A 120 -9.39 -6.66 7.30
C TRP A 120 -7.97 -6.85 6.80
N VAL A 121 -7.60 -8.12 6.64
CA VAL A 121 -6.28 -8.57 6.24
C VAL A 121 -6.45 -9.52 5.06
N TYR A 122 -5.82 -9.20 3.94
CA TYR A 122 -5.89 -9.98 2.70
C TYR A 122 -4.50 -10.44 2.28
N ASP A 123 -4.44 -11.63 1.67
CA ASP A 123 -3.31 -11.97 0.81
C ASP A 123 -3.41 -11.15 -0.47
N TRP A 124 -2.40 -10.33 -0.76
CA TRP A 124 -2.38 -9.47 -1.94
C TRP A 124 -2.48 -10.26 -3.25
N GLN A 125 -1.87 -11.44 -3.33
CA GLN A 125 -1.93 -12.24 -4.56
C GLN A 125 -3.34 -12.77 -4.82
N SER A 126 -4.07 -13.11 -3.76
CA SER A 126 -5.48 -13.53 -3.86
C SER A 126 -6.42 -12.39 -4.24
N VAL A 127 -6.02 -11.13 -4.02
CA VAL A 127 -6.79 -9.95 -4.43
C VAL A 127 -6.62 -9.65 -5.92
N LEU A 128 -5.52 -10.10 -6.53
CA LEU A 128 -5.20 -9.89 -7.94
C LEU A 128 -5.73 -10.99 -8.88
N SER A 129 -6.07 -12.17 -8.36
CA SER A 129 -6.57 -13.33 -9.11
C SER A 129 -8.07 -13.27 -9.37
#